data_AF-A0A4V1ZCH5-F1
#
_entry.id   AF-A0A4V1ZCH5-F1
#
_cell.length_a   1.000
_cell.length_b   1.000
_cell.length_c   1.000
_cell.angle_alpha   90.00
_cell.angle_beta   90.00
_cell.angle_gamma   90.00
#
_symmetry.space_group_name_H-M   'P 1'
#
loop_
_entity.id
_entity.type
_entity.pdbx_description
1 polymer ?
#
loop_
_entity_poly.entity_id
_entity_poly.type
_entity_poly.pdbx_seq_one_letter_code
_entity_poly.pdbx_strand_id
1 'polypeptide(L)'
;MKKNLYFRSVYKSSQALEEAVLGSTLRLLSFPRTLLEVFIRKNMGERFFSIGTATLLLIVLAAFPIVFGPQLQALSALSDTGRNSLGDYNSMREMNAVMEARNFGGSSRGFDWGYFFLHHFTWYLFLGAFYYFALERYKEIKRLPSVFDFGRSSVDPGEIHPRFQDFKWKNQSVDIRMIETVLEPLFFFVIGVILIILKQMLGYLIVLSSIGYWMNYRIAYFQGDQFIMDTIDEMLFSQEKANAFIADKDPKETNGVRYYGRKPADPDTRRKVADMFEEDDSIEVD
;
A
#
# COMPACT_ATOMS: atom_id res chain seq x y z
N MET A 1 14.79 12.60 36.05
CA MET A 1 15.38 13.57 35.08
C MET A 1 14.33 13.90 34.02
N LYS A 2 13.95 15.17 33.86
CA LYS A 2 13.13 15.62 32.72
C LYS A 2 14.05 15.74 31.50
N LYS A 3 14.20 14.67 30.71
CA LYS A 3 14.96 14.68 29.44
C LYS A 3 14.37 15.77 28.53
N ASN A 4 15.18 16.39 27.66
CA ASN A 4 14.84 17.49 26.74
C ASN A 4 13.68 17.12 25.78
N LEU A 5 12.47 17.07 26.32
CA LEU A 5 11.21 16.82 25.62
C LEU A 5 10.89 17.93 24.62
N TYR A 6 11.46 19.13 24.78
CA TYR A 6 11.07 20.31 24.03
C TYR A 6 11.41 20.20 22.53
N PHE A 7 12.62 19.73 22.19
CA PHE A 7 13.01 19.55 20.78
C PHE A 7 12.23 18.42 20.11
N ARG A 8 12.06 17.29 20.81
CA ARG A 8 11.24 16.18 20.33
C ARG A 8 9.77 16.59 20.19
N SER A 9 9.22 17.40 21.11
CA SER A 9 7.81 17.80 21.07
C SER A 9 7.47 18.78 19.96
N VAL A 10 8.38 19.72 19.64
CA VAL A 10 8.12 20.73 18.61
C VAL A 10 8.21 20.09 17.22
N TYR A 11 9.23 19.27 16.95
CA TYR A 11 9.36 18.56 15.66
C TYR A 11 8.31 17.45 15.47
N LYS A 12 7.94 16.73 16.53
CA LYS A 12 6.96 15.63 16.45
C LYS A 12 5.55 16.09 16.07
N SER A 13 5.19 17.35 16.31
CA SER A 13 3.81 17.81 16.03
C SER A 13 3.50 17.93 14.53
N SER A 14 4.46 18.38 13.71
CA SER A 14 4.31 18.42 12.26
C SER A 14 4.37 17.01 11.65
N GLN A 15 5.27 16.17 12.17
CA GLN A 15 5.43 14.78 11.72
C GLN A 15 4.18 13.94 12.04
N ALA A 16 3.51 14.17 13.18
CA ALA A 16 2.31 13.43 13.55
C ALA A 16 1.18 13.57 12.53
N LEU A 17 0.99 14.77 11.94
CA LEU A 17 -0.03 14.97 10.91
C LEU A 17 0.37 14.29 9.60
N GLU A 18 1.64 14.38 9.20
CA GLU A 18 2.17 13.72 8.01
C GLU A 18 2.06 12.19 8.12
N GLU A 19 2.48 11.61 9.24
CA GLU A 19 2.34 10.19 9.56
C GLU A 19 0.88 9.74 9.55
N ALA A 20 -0.04 10.55 10.09
CA ALA A 20 -1.46 10.24 10.09
C ALA A 20 -2.05 10.23 8.67
N VAL A 21 -1.65 11.18 7.82
CA VAL A 21 -2.09 11.26 6.41
C VAL A 21 -1.49 10.12 5.59
N LEU A 22 -0.19 9.84 5.75
CA LEU A 22 0.49 8.73 5.08
C LEU A 22 -0.09 7.39 5.51
N GLY A 23 -0.29 7.18 6.81
CA GLY A 23 -0.89 5.96 7.35
C GLY A 23 -2.33 5.76 6.87
N SER A 24 -3.12 6.82 6.77
CA SER A 24 -4.48 6.75 6.22
C SER A 24 -4.46 6.42 4.72
N THR A 25 -3.56 7.05 3.96
CA THR A 25 -3.35 6.77 2.54
C THR A 25 -2.93 5.32 2.31
N LEU A 26 -1.99 4.80 3.11
CA LEU A 26 -1.55 3.41 3.04
C LEU A 26 -2.69 2.43 3.31
N ARG A 27 -3.53 2.69 4.31
CA ARG A 27 -4.72 1.86 4.59
C ARG A 27 -5.69 1.87 3.42
N LEU A 28 -5.94 3.03 2.81
CA LEU A 28 -6.83 3.14 1.66
C LEU A 28 -6.26 2.41 0.43
N LEU A 29 -4.96 2.55 0.18
CA LEU A 29 -4.27 1.89 -0.93
C LEU A 29 -4.03 0.38 -0.68
N SER A 30 -4.16 -0.10 0.55
CA SER A 30 -4.01 -1.52 0.86
C SER A 30 -5.11 -2.39 0.23
N PHE A 31 -6.31 -1.84 0.05
CA PHE A 31 -7.43 -2.53 -0.60
C PHE A 31 -7.13 -2.90 -2.06
N PRO A 32 -6.83 -1.94 -2.96
CA PRO A 32 -6.45 -2.27 -4.33
C PRO A 32 -5.21 -3.15 -4.42
N ARG A 33 -4.21 -2.95 -3.55
CA ARG A 33 -3.00 -3.78 -3.49
C ARG A 33 -3.35 -5.25 -3.22
N THR A 34 -4.13 -5.50 -2.17
CA THR A 34 -4.55 -6.86 -1.76
C THR A 34 -5.25 -7.62 -2.88
N LEU A 35 -6.03 -6.93 -3.73
CA LEU A 35 -6.72 -7.57 -4.86
C LEU A 35 -5.76 -8.26 -5.84
N LEU A 36 -4.57 -7.70 -6.04
CA LEU A 36 -3.58 -8.25 -6.98
C LEU A 36 -2.57 -9.15 -6.27
N GLU A 37 -2.19 -8.78 -5.06
CA GLU A 37 -1.12 -9.40 -4.29
C GLU A 37 -1.39 -10.87 -3.95
N VAL A 38 -2.65 -11.23 -3.70
CA VAL A 38 -3.05 -12.63 -3.41
C VAL A 38 -2.78 -13.60 -4.57
N PHE A 39 -2.62 -13.09 -5.79
CA PHE A 39 -2.35 -13.94 -6.97
C PHE A 39 -0.87 -14.25 -7.17
N ILE A 40 0.03 -13.39 -6.67
CA ILE A 40 1.48 -13.49 -6.95
C ILE A 40 2.30 -13.90 -5.75
N ARG A 41 1.91 -13.50 -4.52
CA ARG A 41 2.71 -13.73 -3.32
C ARG A 41 2.26 -14.96 -2.54
N LYS A 42 3.21 -15.58 -1.85
CA LYS A 42 2.98 -16.74 -0.98
C LYS A 42 3.48 -16.48 0.43
N ASN A 43 3.03 -17.28 1.40
CA ASN A 43 3.54 -17.24 2.77
C ASN A 43 3.46 -15.84 3.41
N MET A 44 2.33 -15.14 3.20
CA MET A 44 2.09 -13.82 3.79
C MET A 44 1.99 -13.91 5.32
N GLY A 45 2.37 -12.84 6.05
CA GLY A 45 2.15 -12.73 7.48
C GLY A 45 0.67 -12.56 7.87
N GLU A 46 0.26 -13.01 9.06
CA GLU A 46 -1.13 -12.92 9.53
C GLU A 46 -1.57 -11.46 9.76
N ARG A 47 -0.63 -10.58 10.15
CA ARG A 47 -0.92 -9.14 10.29
C ARG A 47 -1.05 -8.45 8.95
N PHE A 48 -0.41 -9.00 7.92
CA PHE A 48 -0.44 -8.45 6.58
C PHE A 48 -1.72 -8.83 5.83
N PHE A 49 -2.11 -10.10 5.89
CA PHE A 49 -3.28 -10.62 5.18
C PHE A 49 -4.34 -11.18 6.14
N SER A 50 -5.56 -10.66 6.03
CA SER A 50 -6.73 -11.17 6.74
C SER A 50 -7.81 -11.61 5.77
N ILE A 51 -8.33 -12.82 5.99
CA ILE A 51 -9.48 -13.35 5.23
C ILE A 51 -10.73 -12.48 5.41
N GLY A 52 -10.86 -11.78 6.55
CA GLY A 52 -11.95 -10.83 6.79
C GLY A 52 -11.92 -9.67 5.80
N THR A 53 -10.74 -9.07 5.59
CA THR A 53 -10.54 -8.00 4.60
C THR A 53 -10.83 -8.48 3.18
N ALA A 54 -10.36 -9.68 2.82
CA ALA A 54 -10.64 -10.27 1.50
C ALA A 54 -12.15 -10.54 1.29
N THR A 55 -12.85 -11.02 2.33
CA THR A 55 -14.30 -11.26 2.28
C THR A 55 -15.08 -9.94 2.14
N LEU A 56 -14.68 -8.88 2.86
CA LEU A 56 -15.27 -7.55 2.71
C LEU A 56 -15.09 -7.02 1.29
N LEU A 57 -13.88 -7.12 0.73
CA LEU A 57 -13.59 -6.73 -0.65
C LEU A 57 -14.43 -7.50 -1.66
N LEU A 58 -14.59 -8.81 -1.48
CA LEU A 58 -15.44 -9.65 -2.32
C LEU A 58 -16.88 -9.14 -2.35
N ILE A 59 -17.47 -8.85 -1.18
CA ILE A 59 -18.86 -8.38 -1.08
C ILE A 59 -19.03 -7.01 -1.75
N VAL A 60 -18.14 -6.06 -1.45
CA VAL A 60 -18.18 -4.71 -2.02
C VAL A 60 -18.05 -4.76 -3.54
N LEU A 61 -17.09 -5.54 -4.07
CA LEU A 61 -16.86 -5.65 -5.51
C LEU A 61 -17.92 -6.50 -6.22
N ALA A 62 -18.55 -7.46 -5.55
CA ALA A 62 -19.67 -8.24 -6.12
C ALA A 62 -20.92 -7.35 -6.30
N ALA A 63 -21.15 -6.41 -5.37
CA ALA A 63 -22.24 -5.45 -5.44
C ALA A 63 -21.98 -4.32 -6.45
N PHE A 64 -20.70 -4.01 -6.74
CA PHE A 64 -20.33 -2.85 -7.56
C PHE A 64 -21.00 -2.80 -8.94
N PRO A 65 -20.98 -3.85 -9.78
CA PRO A 65 -21.64 -3.79 -11.09
C PRO A 65 -23.17 -3.65 -11.01
N ILE A 66 -23.78 -4.12 -9.92
CA ILE A 66 -25.23 -4.01 -9.70
C ILE A 66 -25.59 -2.56 -9.39
N VAL A 67 -24.83 -1.92 -8.50
CA VAL A 67 -25.09 -0.55 -8.02
C VAL A 67 -24.70 0.49 -9.07
N PHE A 68 -23.56 0.30 -9.75
CA PHE A 68 -22.97 1.31 -10.64
C PHE A 68 -23.03 0.96 -12.14
N GLY A 69 -23.47 -0.25 -12.50
CA GLY A 69 -23.55 -0.70 -13.89
C GLY A 69 -24.36 0.23 -14.80
N PRO A 70 -25.58 0.65 -14.42
CA PRO A 70 -26.39 1.56 -15.23
C PRO A 70 -25.71 2.92 -15.49
N GLN A 71 -25.03 3.48 -14.49
CA GLN A 71 -24.34 4.77 -14.55
C GLN A 71 -23.09 4.66 -15.44
N LEU A 72 -22.34 3.56 -15.33
CA LEU A 72 -21.18 3.30 -16.18
C LEU A 72 -21.57 3.12 -17.66
N GLN A 73 -22.67 2.42 -17.94
CA GLN A 73 -23.19 2.29 -19.30
C GLN A 73 -23.65 3.64 -19.88
N ALA A 74 -24.27 4.49 -19.06
CA ALA A 74 -24.65 5.84 -19.48
C ALA A 74 -23.41 6.70 -19.79
N LEU A 75 -22.37 6.62 -18.97
CA LEU A 75 -21.11 7.34 -19.20
C LEU A 75 -20.39 6.87 -20.47
N SER A 76 -20.35 5.56 -20.75
CA SER A 76 -19.75 5.07 -22.00
C SER A 76 -20.54 5.55 -23.23
N ALA A 77 -21.88 5.55 -23.16
CA ALA A 77 -22.71 6.06 -24.26
C ALA A 77 -22.50 7.56 -24.51
N LEU A 78 -22.32 8.36 -23.44
CA LEU A 78 -22.00 9.79 -23.56
C LEU A 78 -20.62 10.02 -24.20
N SER A 79 -19.61 9.23 -23.83
CA SER A 79 -18.28 9.31 -24.44
C SER A 79 -18.31 9.04 -25.95
N ASP A 80 -19.08 8.04 -26.39
CA ASP A 80 -19.22 7.71 -27.81
C ASP A 80 -20.00 8.80 -28.58
N THR A 81 -21.02 9.38 -27.95
CA THR A 81 -21.80 10.48 -28.54
C THR A 81 -20.98 11.76 -28.68
N GLY A 82 -20.18 12.10 -27.66
CA GLY A 82 -19.33 13.29 -27.66
C GLY A 82 -18.27 13.32 -28.76
N ARG A 83 -17.79 12.15 -29.22
CA ARG A 83 -16.86 12.07 -30.35
C ARG A 83 -17.51 12.34 -31.71
N ASN A 84 -18.81 12.10 -31.83
CA ASN A 84 -19.54 12.20 -33.11
C ASN A 84 -20.40 13.48 -33.22
N SER A 85 -20.62 14.19 -32.10
CA SER A 85 -21.64 15.25 -31.98
C SER A 85 -21.15 16.68 -32.23
N LEU A 86 -19.99 16.91 -32.84
CA LEU A 86 -19.52 18.29 -33.11
C LEU A 86 -20.20 18.96 -34.32
N GLY A 87 -21.26 18.36 -34.90
CA GLY A 87 -21.92 18.91 -36.09
C GLY A 87 -23.42 18.69 -36.28
N ASP A 88 -24.17 18.04 -35.38
CA ASP A 88 -25.57 17.70 -35.68
C ASP A 88 -26.56 18.00 -34.54
N TYR A 89 -27.31 19.09 -34.68
CA TYR A 89 -28.39 19.50 -33.77
C TYR A 89 -29.56 18.49 -33.71
N ASN A 90 -29.69 17.58 -34.68
CA ASN A 90 -30.74 16.56 -34.67
C ASN A 90 -30.53 15.51 -33.56
N SER A 91 -29.27 15.28 -33.15
CA SER A 91 -28.90 14.32 -32.10
C SER A 91 -29.51 14.64 -30.73
N MET A 92 -29.70 15.92 -30.38
CA MET A 92 -30.33 16.31 -29.12
C MET A 92 -31.83 15.96 -29.08
N ARG A 93 -32.52 16.00 -30.22
CA ARG A 93 -33.94 15.67 -30.31
C ARG A 93 -34.15 14.16 -30.17
N GLU A 94 -33.26 13.37 -30.74
CA GLU A 94 -33.27 11.91 -30.56
C GLU A 94 -32.91 11.51 -29.13
N MET A 95 -31.95 12.19 -28.49
CA MET A 95 -31.59 11.91 -27.09
C MET A 95 -32.75 12.14 -26.11
N ASN A 96 -33.54 13.21 -26.30
CA ASN A 96 -34.73 13.46 -25.49
C ASN A 96 -35.81 12.39 -25.70
N ALA A 97 -36.03 11.95 -26.95
CA ALA A 97 -36.96 10.85 -27.24
C ALA A 97 -36.50 9.51 -26.61
N VAL A 98 -35.19 9.24 -26.60
CA VAL A 98 -34.63 8.04 -25.94
C VAL A 98 -34.77 8.11 -24.43
N MET A 99 -34.56 9.28 -23.80
CA MET A 99 -34.78 9.46 -22.36
C MET A 99 -36.26 9.32 -21.98
N GLU A 100 -37.18 9.90 -22.76
CA GLU A 100 -38.62 9.73 -22.54
C GLU A 100 -39.07 8.27 -22.71
N ALA A 101 -38.56 7.57 -23.71
CA ALA A 101 -38.84 6.14 -23.90
C ALA A 101 -38.30 5.26 -22.76
N ARG A 102 -37.22 5.69 -22.09
CA ARG A 102 -36.65 4.99 -20.93
C ARG A 102 -37.48 5.20 -19.65
N ASN A 103 -38.16 6.34 -19.52
CA ASN A 103 -38.98 6.69 -18.37
C ASN A 103 -40.45 6.23 -18.46
N PHE A 104 -41.01 6.07 -19.67
CA PHE A 104 -42.43 5.72 -19.85
C PHE A 104 -42.73 4.21 -19.92
N GLY A 105 -41.72 3.35 -20.05
CA GLY A 105 -41.90 1.90 -20.17
C GLY A 105 -41.77 1.15 -18.85
N GLY A 106 -42.62 1.44 -17.86
CA GLY A 106 -42.73 0.69 -16.58
C GLY A 106 -43.26 -0.75 -16.72
N SER A 107 -43.08 -1.39 -17.88
CA SER A 107 -43.30 -2.82 -18.04
C SER A 107 -42.02 -3.54 -17.67
N SER A 108 -42.12 -4.44 -16.70
CA SER A 108 -41.11 -5.37 -16.21
C SER A 108 -40.28 -5.97 -17.35
N ARG A 109 -39.25 -5.24 -17.81
CA ARG A 109 -38.19 -5.81 -18.64
C ARG A 109 -37.51 -6.83 -17.75
N GLY A 110 -37.89 -8.10 -17.93
CA GLY A 110 -37.27 -9.21 -17.24
C GLY A 110 -35.76 -9.06 -17.31
N PHE A 111 -35.09 -9.34 -16.19
CA PHE A 111 -33.64 -9.30 -16.13
C PHE A 111 -33.07 -10.19 -17.24
N ASP A 112 -32.41 -9.57 -18.22
CA ASP A 112 -31.77 -10.30 -19.33
C ASP A 112 -30.49 -10.96 -18.79
N TRP A 113 -30.65 -12.17 -18.28
CA TRP A 113 -29.56 -12.99 -17.78
C TRP A 113 -28.46 -13.18 -18.84
N GLY A 114 -28.82 -13.29 -20.12
CA GLY A 114 -27.86 -13.49 -21.21
C GLY A 114 -26.94 -12.30 -21.37
N TYR A 115 -27.52 -11.11 -21.47
CA TYR A 115 -26.75 -9.86 -21.52
C TYR A 115 -25.90 -9.66 -20.25
N PHE A 116 -26.48 -9.92 -19.07
CA PHE A 116 -25.79 -9.76 -17.80
C PHE A 116 -24.55 -10.65 -17.71
N PHE A 117 -24.69 -11.95 -17.98
CA PHE A 117 -23.56 -12.88 -17.95
C PHE A 117 -22.52 -12.52 -19.01
N LEU A 118 -22.91 -12.20 -20.24
CA LEU A 118 -21.94 -11.90 -21.30
C LEU A 118 -21.03 -10.71 -20.95
N HIS A 119 -21.55 -9.72 -20.21
CA HIS A 119 -20.79 -8.52 -19.83
C HIS A 119 -20.09 -8.61 -18.47
N HIS A 120 -20.63 -9.39 -17.52
CA HIS A 120 -20.12 -9.45 -16.14
C HIS A 120 -19.50 -10.79 -15.77
N PHE A 121 -19.54 -11.80 -16.64
CA PHE A 121 -18.99 -13.12 -16.35
C PHE A 121 -17.50 -13.05 -16.01
N THR A 122 -16.69 -12.29 -16.76
CA THR A 122 -15.26 -12.15 -16.46
C THR A 122 -15.00 -11.47 -15.12
N TRP A 123 -15.86 -10.52 -14.72
CA TRP A 123 -15.82 -9.88 -13.40
C TRP A 123 -16.06 -10.89 -12.28
N TYR A 124 -17.15 -11.67 -12.36
CA TYR A 124 -17.46 -12.67 -11.32
C TYR A 124 -16.48 -13.84 -11.33
N LEU A 125 -15.94 -14.21 -12.50
CA LEU A 125 -14.86 -15.20 -12.61
C LEU A 125 -13.60 -14.70 -11.90
N PHE A 126 -13.22 -13.43 -12.10
CA PHE A 126 -12.11 -12.81 -11.39
C PHE A 126 -12.34 -12.80 -9.88
N LEU A 127 -13.54 -12.44 -9.41
CA LEU A 127 -13.88 -12.46 -7.99
C LEU A 127 -13.83 -13.87 -7.39
N GLY A 128 -14.31 -14.87 -8.12
CA GLY A 128 -14.19 -16.27 -7.74
C GLY A 128 -12.74 -16.72 -7.62
N ALA A 129 -11.90 -16.36 -8.60
CA ALA A 129 -10.47 -16.63 -8.56
C ALA A 129 -9.78 -15.91 -7.40
N PHE A 130 -10.04 -14.61 -7.22
CA PHE A 130 -9.52 -13.80 -6.09
C PHE A 130 -9.85 -14.46 -4.75
N TYR A 131 -11.10 -14.84 -4.52
CA TYR A 131 -11.51 -15.46 -3.27
C TYR A 131 -10.91 -16.86 -3.08
N TYR A 132 -10.80 -17.64 -4.17
CA TYR A 132 -10.12 -18.94 -4.13
C TYR A 132 -8.66 -18.80 -3.69
N PHE A 133 -7.91 -17.88 -4.31
CA PHE A 133 -6.51 -17.62 -3.93
C PHE A 133 -6.40 -17.05 -2.51
N ALA A 134 -7.32 -16.18 -2.09
CA ALA A 134 -7.40 -15.68 -0.72
C ALA A 134 -7.59 -16.82 0.31
N LEU A 135 -8.42 -17.82 0.01
CA LEU A 135 -8.59 -19.01 0.84
C LEU A 135 -7.33 -19.88 0.87
N GLU A 136 -6.60 -19.95 -0.25
CA GLU A 136 -5.31 -20.65 -0.31
C GLU A 136 -4.26 -19.94 0.57
N ARG A 137 -4.12 -18.60 0.45
CA ARG A 137 -3.23 -17.81 1.31
C ARG A 137 -3.58 -17.99 2.79
N TYR A 138 -4.87 -18.00 3.13
CA TYR A 138 -5.34 -18.24 4.50
C TYR A 138 -4.95 -19.63 5.03
N LYS A 139 -4.99 -20.66 4.18
CA LYS A 139 -4.55 -22.01 4.55
C LYS A 139 -3.03 -22.07 4.73
N GLU A 140 -2.25 -21.37 3.91
CA GLU A 140 -0.79 -21.24 4.07
C GLU A 140 -0.46 -20.67 5.46
N ILE A 141 -1.09 -19.56 5.84
CA ILE A 141 -0.91 -18.90 7.16
C ILE A 141 -1.27 -19.85 8.31
N LYS A 142 -2.35 -20.64 8.17
CA LYS A 142 -2.78 -21.59 9.21
C LYS A 142 -1.87 -22.82 9.34
N ARG A 143 -1.11 -23.19 8.30
CA ARG A 143 -0.36 -24.45 8.23
C ARG A 143 1.03 -24.37 8.86
N LEU A 144 1.40 -23.26 9.51
CA LEU A 144 2.69 -23.11 10.19
C LEU A 144 2.57 -23.25 11.72
N PRO A 145 2.23 -24.44 12.29
CA PRO A 145 2.12 -24.65 13.72
C PRO A 145 3.49 -25.05 14.30
N SER A 146 4.47 -24.15 14.30
CA SER A 146 5.53 -24.25 15.30
C SER A 146 5.19 -23.29 16.43
N VAL A 147 5.30 -23.76 17.67
CA VAL A 147 4.99 -22.99 18.90
C VAL A 147 5.86 -21.72 19.02
N PHE A 148 6.96 -21.66 18.26
CA PHE A 148 7.90 -20.54 18.22
C PHE A 148 7.99 -19.86 16.83
N ASP A 149 6.94 -19.95 16.00
CA ASP A 149 6.96 -19.29 14.69
C ASP A 149 6.53 -17.82 14.79
N PHE A 150 7.51 -16.94 15.07
CA PHE A 150 7.30 -15.48 15.02
C PHE A 150 6.92 -15.00 13.61
N GLY A 151 7.23 -15.79 12.57
CA GLY A 151 6.87 -15.49 11.18
C GLY A 151 5.37 -15.38 10.98
N ARG A 152 4.57 -16.11 11.75
CA ARG A 152 3.09 -16.01 11.69
C ARG A 152 2.60 -14.61 12.07
N SER A 153 3.16 -14.03 13.14
CA SER A 153 2.75 -12.70 13.63
C SER A 153 3.44 -11.56 12.88
N SER A 154 4.21 -11.86 11.83
CA SER A 154 4.95 -10.86 11.09
C SER A 154 4.04 -9.98 10.23
N VAL A 155 4.60 -8.82 9.84
CA VAL A 155 4.03 -7.91 8.85
C VAL A 155 4.63 -8.20 7.46
N ASP A 156 5.18 -9.41 7.26
CA ASP A 156 5.82 -9.80 6.02
C ASP A 156 4.80 -9.82 4.86
N PRO A 157 5.03 -9.07 3.76
CA PRO A 157 4.17 -9.13 2.58
C PRO A 157 4.18 -10.49 1.87
N GLY A 158 5.08 -11.39 2.24
CA GLY A 158 5.22 -12.72 1.69
C GLY A 158 6.23 -12.78 0.54
N GLU A 159 6.54 -14.01 0.15
CA GLU A 159 7.58 -14.32 -0.82
C GLU A 159 7.20 -13.87 -2.24
N ILE A 160 8.15 -13.21 -2.89
CA ILE A 160 8.07 -12.80 -4.30
C ILE A 160 8.09 -14.05 -5.18
N HIS A 161 7.25 -14.06 -6.21
CA HIS A 161 7.18 -15.19 -7.14
C HIS A 161 8.55 -15.42 -7.84
N PRO A 162 9.07 -16.66 -7.91
CA PRO A 162 10.41 -16.95 -8.44
C PRO A 162 10.68 -16.39 -9.84
N ARG A 163 9.67 -16.40 -10.72
CA ARG A 163 9.77 -15.80 -12.07
C ARG A 163 10.16 -14.32 -12.08
N PHE A 164 9.80 -13.54 -11.05
CA PHE A 164 10.23 -12.15 -10.95
C PHE A 164 11.65 -12.03 -10.40
N GLN A 165 12.05 -12.92 -9.47
CA GLN A 165 13.40 -12.97 -8.92
C GLN A 165 14.45 -13.42 -9.97
N ASP A 166 14.06 -14.37 -10.83
CA ASP A 166 14.91 -14.88 -11.90
C ASP A 166 15.06 -13.91 -13.08
N PHE A 167 14.26 -12.84 -13.11
CA PHE A 167 14.32 -11.84 -14.17
C PHE A 167 15.60 -11.02 -14.08
N LYS A 168 16.45 -11.12 -15.11
CA LYS A 168 17.71 -10.37 -15.23
C LYS A 168 17.59 -9.29 -16.28
N TRP A 169 17.95 -8.06 -15.92
CA TRP A 169 18.03 -6.94 -16.86
C TRP A 169 19.50 -6.60 -17.09
N LYS A 170 19.94 -6.61 -18.36
CA LYS A 170 21.36 -6.38 -18.72
C LYS A 170 22.35 -7.27 -17.95
N ASN A 171 22.00 -8.55 -17.75
CA ASN A 171 22.79 -9.54 -17.01
C ASN A 171 23.04 -9.23 -15.52
N GLN A 172 22.32 -8.25 -14.95
CA GLN A 172 22.30 -7.96 -13.51
C GLN A 172 20.98 -8.46 -12.92
N SER A 173 21.03 -8.99 -11.70
CA SER A 173 19.82 -9.29 -10.91
C SER A 173 19.10 -7.99 -10.61
N VAL A 174 17.80 -7.95 -10.84
CA VAL A 174 17.00 -6.77 -10.52
C VAL A 174 16.87 -6.66 -9.00
N ASP A 175 17.02 -5.45 -8.49
CA ASP A 175 16.85 -5.16 -7.06
C ASP A 175 15.42 -5.52 -6.60
N ILE A 176 15.31 -6.06 -5.38
CA ILE A 176 14.03 -6.48 -4.79
C ILE A 176 13.06 -5.30 -4.76
N ARG A 177 13.54 -4.12 -4.36
CA ARG A 177 12.72 -2.89 -4.35
C ARG A 177 12.17 -2.56 -5.73
N MET A 178 12.95 -2.78 -6.79
CA MET A 178 12.49 -2.56 -8.18
C MET A 178 11.48 -3.62 -8.62
N ILE A 179 11.63 -4.87 -8.17
CA ILE A 179 10.65 -5.92 -8.44
C ILE A 179 9.29 -5.55 -7.85
N GLU A 180 9.25 -5.28 -6.54
CA GLU A 180 8.01 -5.03 -5.82
C GLU A 180 7.36 -3.70 -6.21
N THR A 181 8.17 -2.65 -6.39
CA THR A 181 7.63 -1.33 -6.71
C THR A 181 7.30 -1.19 -8.18
N VAL A 182 7.99 -1.85 -9.12
CA VAL A 182 7.80 -1.61 -10.57
C VAL A 182 7.35 -2.85 -11.31
N LEU A 183 8.05 -3.98 -11.22
CA LEU A 183 7.77 -5.14 -12.07
C LEU A 183 6.44 -5.83 -11.74
N GLU A 184 6.14 -6.06 -10.46
CA GLU A 184 4.88 -6.68 -10.05
C GLU A 184 3.66 -5.82 -10.44
N PRO A 185 3.59 -4.51 -10.11
CA PRO A 185 2.46 -3.67 -10.53
C PRO A 185 2.36 -3.54 -12.04
N LEU A 186 3.49 -3.39 -12.74
CA LEU A 186 3.51 -3.22 -14.18
C LEU A 186 2.94 -4.45 -14.89
N PHE A 187 3.22 -5.65 -14.41
CA PHE A 187 2.65 -6.88 -14.95
C PHE A 187 1.11 -6.83 -14.95
N PHE A 188 0.51 -6.48 -13.80
CA PHE A 188 -0.94 -6.33 -13.71
C PHE A 188 -1.48 -5.13 -14.49
N PHE A 189 -0.74 -4.02 -14.53
CA PHE A 189 -1.11 -2.84 -15.31
C PHE A 189 -1.26 -3.21 -16.80
N VAL A 190 -0.31 -3.95 -17.37
CA VAL A 190 -0.36 -4.40 -18.76
C VAL A 190 -1.55 -5.32 -19.01
N ILE A 191 -1.82 -6.28 -18.12
CA ILE A 191 -3.01 -7.14 -18.19
C ILE A 191 -4.29 -6.29 -18.16
N GLY A 192 -4.37 -5.32 -17.26
CA GLY A 192 -5.50 -4.41 -17.14
C GLY A 192 -5.72 -3.59 -18.41
N VAL A 193 -4.66 -3.04 -19.01
CA VAL A 193 -4.73 -2.31 -20.29
C VAL A 193 -5.23 -3.21 -21.42
N ILE A 194 -4.73 -4.44 -21.52
CA ILE A 194 -5.22 -5.41 -22.51
C ILE A 194 -6.73 -5.66 -22.34
N LEU A 195 -7.20 -5.82 -21.10
CA LEU A 195 -8.62 -5.99 -20.81
C LEU A 195 -9.46 -4.75 -21.15
N ILE A 196 -8.93 -3.55 -20.94
CA ILE A 196 -9.59 -2.29 -21.37
C ILE A 196 -9.72 -2.25 -22.90
N ILE A 197 -8.69 -2.64 -23.64
CA ILE A 197 -8.73 -2.73 -25.11
C ILE A 197 -9.80 -3.72 -25.57
N LEU A 198 -9.97 -4.83 -24.84
CA LEU A 198 -11.04 -5.81 -25.04
C LEU A 198 -12.41 -5.34 -24.51
N LYS A 199 -12.53 -4.06 -24.12
CA LYS A 199 -13.75 -3.42 -23.59
C LYS A 199 -14.31 -4.08 -22.32
N GLN A 200 -13.46 -4.72 -21.52
CA GLN A 200 -13.88 -5.31 -20.25
C GLN A 200 -13.73 -4.32 -19.10
N MET A 201 -14.81 -4.11 -18.34
CA MET A 201 -14.81 -3.21 -17.17
C MET A 201 -13.81 -3.62 -16.08
N LEU A 202 -13.54 -4.92 -15.97
CA LEU A 202 -12.52 -5.47 -15.08
C LEU A 202 -11.13 -4.87 -15.33
N GLY A 203 -10.81 -4.50 -16.57
CA GLY A 203 -9.52 -3.90 -16.90
C GLY A 203 -9.26 -2.59 -16.15
N TYR A 204 -10.27 -1.74 -16.00
CA TYR A 204 -10.17 -0.49 -15.24
C TYR A 204 -9.88 -0.75 -13.75
N LEU A 205 -10.55 -1.75 -13.16
CA LEU A 205 -10.30 -2.15 -11.77
C LEU A 205 -8.86 -2.61 -11.59
N ILE A 206 -8.35 -3.46 -12.49
CA ILE A 206 -6.97 -3.98 -12.41
C ILE A 206 -5.95 -2.87 -12.61
N VAL A 207 -6.16 -1.95 -13.56
CA VAL A 207 -5.27 -0.79 -13.76
C VAL A 207 -5.24 0.09 -12.52
N LEU A 208 -6.41 0.47 -11.99
CA LEU A 208 -6.48 1.27 -10.77
C LEU A 208 -5.81 0.54 -9.59
N SER A 209 -6.01 -0.78 -9.50
CA SER A 209 -5.40 -1.60 -8.46
C SER A 209 -3.88 -1.65 -8.57
N SER A 210 -3.35 -1.73 -9.79
CA SER A 210 -1.90 -1.73 -10.03
C SER A 210 -1.25 -0.39 -9.69
N ILE A 211 -1.92 0.74 -9.96
CA ILE A 211 -1.45 2.06 -9.54
C ILE A 211 -1.44 2.14 -8.00
N GLY A 212 -2.51 1.68 -7.35
CA GLY A 212 -2.57 1.62 -5.89
C GLY A 212 -1.49 0.74 -5.27
N TYR A 213 -1.19 -0.40 -5.89
CA TYR A 213 -0.08 -1.29 -5.52
C TYR A 213 1.26 -0.55 -5.61
N TRP A 214 1.55 0.06 -6.76
CA TRP A 214 2.79 0.82 -7.01
C TRP A 214 2.99 1.93 -5.95
N MET A 215 1.96 2.73 -5.70
CA MET A 215 1.99 3.81 -4.72
C MET A 215 2.20 3.30 -3.30
N ASN A 216 1.48 2.23 -2.91
CA ASN A 216 1.54 1.69 -1.57
C ASN A 216 2.97 1.22 -1.22
N TYR A 217 3.60 0.42 -2.10
CA TYR A 217 4.97 -0.03 -1.87
C TYR A 217 5.97 1.12 -1.87
N ARG A 218 5.82 2.12 -2.76
CA ARG A 218 6.70 3.29 -2.73
C ARG A 218 6.64 4.06 -1.41
N ILE A 219 5.43 4.26 -0.86
CA ILE A 219 5.26 4.93 0.42
C ILE A 219 5.86 4.09 1.55
N ALA A 220 5.63 2.77 1.55
CA ALA A 220 6.19 1.86 2.56
C ALA A 220 7.73 1.91 2.57
N TYR A 221 8.36 1.83 1.40
CA TYR A 221 9.82 1.97 1.27
C TYR A 221 10.31 3.35 1.71
N PHE A 222 9.60 4.42 1.36
CA PHE A 222 9.96 5.77 1.80
C PHE A 222 9.93 5.91 3.32
N GLN A 223 8.91 5.34 3.98
CA GLN A 223 8.82 5.32 5.45
C GLN A 223 9.94 4.49 6.08
N GLY A 224 10.26 3.33 5.48
CA GLY A 224 11.39 2.51 5.92
C GLY A 224 12.73 3.24 5.81
N ASP A 225 12.97 3.92 4.69
CA ASP A 225 14.17 4.72 4.47
C ASP A 225 14.28 5.86 5.50
N GLN A 226 13.19 6.59 5.77
CA GLN A 226 13.15 7.64 6.80
C GLN A 226 13.44 7.09 8.20
N PHE A 227 12.82 5.96 8.57
CA PHE A 227 13.04 5.33 9.86
C PHE A 227 14.51 4.94 10.08
N ILE A 228 15.16 4.39 9.05
CA ILE A 228 16.59 4.03 9.11
C ILE A 228 17.44 5.29 9.30
N MET A 229 17.16 6.37 8.57
CA MET A 229 17.90 7.63 8.71
C MET A 229 17.75 8.24 10.10
N ASP A 230 16.52 8.26 10.64
CA ASP A 230 16.27 8.76 11.99
C ASP A 230 17.00 7.93 13.05
N THR A 231 17.05 6.61 12.87
CA THR A 231 17.78 5.70 13.77
C THR A 231 19.29 5.95 13.73
N ILE A 232 19.86 6.14 12.53
CA ILE A 232 21.28 6.47 12.38
C ILE A 232 21.61 7.81 13.05
N ASP A 233 20.77 8.82 12.87
CA ASP A 233 20.95 10.13 13.48
C ASP A 233 20.86 10.06 15.01
N GLU A 234 19.92 9.27 15.56
CA GLU A 234 19.81 9.03 17.00
C GLU A 234 21.07 8.34 17.56
N MET A 235 21.57 7.30 16.89
CA MET A 235 22.81 6.61 17.26
C MET A 235 24.03 7.55 17.24
N LEU A 236 24.20 8.34 16.18
CA LEU A 236 25.30 9.30 16.06
C LEU A 236 25.22 10.40 17.13
N PHE A 237 24.02 10.93 17.38
CA PHE A 237 23.82 11.94 18.42
C PHE A 237 24.16 11.41 19.81
N SER A 238 23.78 10.17 20.12
CA SER A 238 24.09 9.54 21.41
C SER A 238 25.59 9.30 21.60
N GLN A 239 26.30 8.85 20.55
CA GLN A 239 27.76 8.74 20.57
C GLN A 239 28.44 10.10 20.79
N GLU A 240 28.04 11.14 20.06
CA GLU A 240 28.62 12.49 20.21
C GLU A 240 28.33 13.10 21.58
N LYS A 241 27.14 12.83 22.13
CA LYS A 241 26.76 13.26 23.47
C LYS A 241 27.57 12.55 24.54
N ALA A 242 27.82 11.25 24.40
CA ALA A 242 28.71 10.49 25.28
C ALA A 242 30.14 11.05 25.23
N ASN A 243 30.66 11.31 24.02
CA ASN A 243 31.97 11.92 23.81
C ASN A 243 32.08 13.32 24.44
N ALA A 244 31.08 14.18 24.23
CA ALA A 244 31.01 15.50 24.84
C ALA A 244 30.94 15.43 26.37
N PHE A 245 30.29 14.41 26.92
CA PHE A 245 30.19 14.19 28.36
C PHE A 245 31.52 13.76 28.98
N ILE A 246 32.18 12.76 28.39
CA ILE A 246 33.44 12.19 28.90
C ILE A 246 34.58 13.21 28.75
N ALA A 247 34.79 13.71 27.53
CA ALA A 247 36.00 14.43 27.16
C ALA A 247 35.97 15.94 27.46
N ASP A 248 34.82 16.48 27.88
CA ASP A 248 34.64 17.92 28.13
C ASP A 248 35.05 18.83 26.96
N LYS A 249 34.93 18.29 25.75
CA LYS A 249 35.28 18.98 24.52
C LYS A 249 34.32 20.13 24.23
N ASP A 250 34.86 21.18 23.62
CA ASP A 250 34.07 22.29 23.11
C ASP A 250 33.14 21.80 21.98
N PRO A 251 31.93 22.37 21.82
CA PRO A 251 31.02 22.02 20.72
C PRO A 251 31.66 22.01 19.32
N LYS A 252 32.75 22.75 19.10
CA LYS A 252 33.48 22.71 17.82
C LYS A 252 34.15 21.37 17.52
N GLU A 253 34.44 20.56 18.54
CA GLU A 253 35.09 19.25 18.41
C GLU A 253 34.10 18.07 18.49
N THR A 254 32.84 18.33 18.84
CA THR A 254 31.78 17.31 19.05
C THR A 254 30.62 17.51 18.08
N ASN A 255 30.92 17.93 16.84
CA ASN A 255 29.91 18.15 15.80
C ASN A 255 28.75 19.07 16.24
N GLY A 256 29.02 20.03 17.13
CA GLY A 256 28.03 20.96 17.69
C GLY A 256 27.25 20.44 18.90
N VAL A 257 27.48 19.20 19.34
CA VAL A 257 26.79 18.60 20.50
C VAL A 257 27.37 19.12 21.81
N ARG A 258 26.51 19.68 22.66
CA ARG A 258 26.89 20.19 23.99
C ARG A 258 26.15 19.46 25.09
N TYR A 259 26.88 19.01 26.11
CA TYR A 259 26.28 18.46 27.33
C TYR A 259 25.89 19.58 28.30
N TYR A 260 24.61 19.67 28.62
CA TYR A 260 24.07 20.63 29.58
C TYR A 260 23.82 19.94 30.92
N GLY A 261 24.81 19.92 31.80
CA GLY A 261 24.69 19.35 33.13
C GLY A 261 25.99 19.40 33.91
N ARG A 262 25.91 19.25 35.23
CA ARG A 262 27.11 19.08 36.07
C ARG A 262 27.70 17.70 35.80
N LYS A 263 28.98 17.67 35.46
CA LYS A 263 29.74 16.43 35.23
C LYS A 263 30.38 15.99 36.55
N PRO A 264 30.44 14.67 36.85
CA PRO A 264 31.27 14.15 37.92
C PRO A 264 32.73 14.64 37.77
N ALA A 265 33.43 14.86 38.87
CA ALA A 265 34.84 15.23 38.81
C ALA A 265 35.71 14.07 38.31
N ASP A 266 35.33 12.85 38.69
CA ASP A 266 36.05 11.62 38.35
C ASP A 266 35.76 11.14 36.90
N PRO A 267 36.79 10.97 36.05
CA PRO A 267 36.62 10.52 34.66
C PRO A 267 36.03 9.11 34.52
N ASP A 268 36.34 8.20 35.43
CA ASP A 268 35.83 6.82 35.36
C ASP A 268 34.34 6.76 35.70
N THR A 269 33.89 7.59 36.65
CA THR A 269 32.46 7.81 36.90
C THR A 269 31.76 8.42 35.68
N ARG A 270 32.42 9.30 34.91
CA ARG A 270 31.84 9.82 33.66
C ARG A 270 31.65 8.74 32.60
N ARG A 271 32.62 7.84 32.44
CA ARG A 271 32.51 6.71 31.49
C ARG A 271 31.33 5.82 31.84
N LYS A 272 31.22 5.39 33.11
CA LYS A 272 30.09 4.58 33.58
C LYS A 272 28.72 5.23 33.34
N VAL A 273 28.62 6.55 33.52
CA VAL A 273 27.37 7.28 33.24
C VAL A 273 27.13 7.45 31.74
N ALA A 274 28.19 7.54 30.93
CA ALA A 274 28.09 7.60 29.48
C ALA A 274 27.63 6.26 28.89
N ASP A 275 28.10 5.14 29.43
CA ASP A 275 27.68 3.79 29.01
C ASP A 275 26.16 3.63 29.19
N MET A 276 25.58 4.22 30.24
CA MET A 276 24.12 4.24 30.44
C MET A 276 23.35 5.08 29.41
N PHE A 277 24.01 5.96 28.64
CA PHE A 277 23.37 6.66 27.53
C PHE A 277 23.30 5.80 26.27
N GLU A 278 24.18 4.81 26.11
CA GLU A 278 24.21 3.91 24.96
C GLU A 278 23.25 2.72 25.14
N GLU A 279 23.09 2.22 26.38
CA GLU A 279 22.20 1.09 26.69
C GLU A 279 20.70 1.42 26.58
N ASP A 280 20.30 2.68 26.83
CA ASP A 280 18.89 3.12 26.73
C ASP A 280 18.39 3.17 25.27
N ASP A 281 19.31 3.22 24.30
CA ASP A 281 19.02 3.40 22.87
C ASP A 281 19.15 2.10 22.05
N SER A 282 19.64 0.99 22.64
CA SER A 282 19.44 -0.33 22.05
C SER A 282 17.97 -0.70 22.21
N ILE A 283 17.15 -0.22 21.29
CA ILE A 283 15.74 -0.57 21.17
C ILE A 283 15.67 -2.10 21.20
N GLU A 284 15.02 -2.67 22.21
CA GLU A 284 14.51 -4.03 22.15
C GLU A 284 13.53 -4.05 20.96
N VAL A 285 14.04 -4.44 19.79
CA VAL A 285 13.23 -4.69 18.60
C VAL A 285 12.52 -6.02 18.86
N ASP A 286 11.35 -5.94 19.51
CA ASP A 286 10.39 -7.03 19.63
C ASP A 286 9.77 -7.41 18.27
#